data_AF-A0A495S145-F1
#
_entry.id   AF-A0A495S145-F1
#
_cell.length_a   1.000
_cell.length_b   1.000
_cell.length_c   1.000
_cell.angle_alpha   90.00
_cell.angle_beta   90.00
_cell.angle_gamma   90.00
#
_symmetry.space_group_name_H-M   'P 1'
#
loop_
_entity.id
_entity.type
_entity.pdbx_description
1 polymer ?
#
loop_
_entity_poly.entity_id
_entity_poly.type
_entity_poly.pdbx_seq_one_letter_code
_entity_poly.pdbx_strand_id
1 'polypeptide(L)'
;MAFEPTPTQDDPRGRRPGVNVLVLIVAIVVAVPLALAAWIGGILLTKNAGIEMSPNQVFAWLMAAFTGLVLWPILRRRAYLEFWRAEHGGIPPKVAATTADAAVRTIVMAAGAVALIAICGPQDIVSALSAFWGTVAPGGRSSTAVLQLSALVLVVVLMVPALLVTGRSLRRASRDDPAYLGLQLRQNWYSSAALAWVGSLVIGILVGWLILTRL
;
A
#
# COMPACT_ATOMS: atom_id res chain seq x y z
N MET A 1 -40.84 -38.35 10.88
CA MET A 1 -39.88 -37.24 10.77
C MET A 1 -38.52 -37.85 10.46
N ALA A 2 -38.14 -37.88 9.19
CA ALA A 2 -36.85 -38.39 8.74
C ALA A 2 -35.94 -37.17 8.46
N PHE A 3 -34.78 -37.15 9.10
CA PHE A 3 -33.77 -36.11 8.93
C PHE A 3 -32.96 -36.47 7.68
N GLU A 4 -33.20 -35.77 6.56
CA GLU A 4 -32.33 -35.85 5.40
C GLU A 4 -31.04 -35.06 5.69
N PRO A 5 -29.85 -35.70 5.69
CA PRO A 5 -28.61 -34.96 5.76
C PRO A 5 -28.39 -34.24 4.43
N THR A 6 -28.35 -32.92 4.48
CA THR A 6 -27.94 -32.06 3.38
C THR A 6 -26.55 -32.48 2.89
N PRO A 7 -26.33 -32.69 1.58
CA PRO A 7 -25.02 -33.03 1.06
C PRO A 7 -24.05 -31.90 1.39
N THR A 8 -22.92 -32.27 2.01
CA THR A 8 -21.79 -31.41 2.28
C THR A 8 -21.40 -30.69 0.99
N GLN A 9 -21.60 -29.38 0.99
CA GLN A 9 -21.12 -28.47 -0.04
C GLN A 9 -19.60 -28.60 -0.12
N ASP A 10 -19.12 -29.24 -1.18
CA ASP A 10 -17.70 -29.34 -1.52
C ASP A 10 -17.08 -27.94 -1.51
N ASP A 11 -16.15 -27.71 -0.58
CA ASP A 11 -15.32 -26.52 -0.54
C ASP A 11 -14.35 -26.57 -1.74
N PRO A 12 -14.43 -25.65 -2.73
CA PRO A 12 -13.54 -25.65 -3.89
C PRO A 12 -12.11 -25.19 -3.53
N ARG A 13 -11.79 -25.03 -2.24
CA ARG A 13 -10.48 -24.59 -1.74
C ARG A 13 -9.62 -25.71 -1.17
N GLY A 14 -9.80 -26.94 -1.67
CA GLY A 14 -8.84 -28.04 -1.51
C GLY A 14 -7.48 -27.79 -2.20
N ARG A 15 -6.81 -26.67 -1.90
CA ARG A 15 -5.46 -26.36 -2.38
C ARG A 15 -4.48 -27.18 -1.55
N ARG A 16 -3.94 -28.25 -2.15
CA ARG A 16 -3.05 -29.23 -1.50
C ARG A 16 -1.96 -28.52 -0.68
N PRO A 17 -1.76 -28.85 0.61
CA PRO A 17 -0.81 -28.17 1.49
C PRO A 17 0.63 -28.17 0.91
N GLY A 18 1.02 -29.23 0.20
CA GLY A 18 2.33 -29.31 -0.47
C GLY A 18 2.55 -28.28 -1.58
N VAL A 19 1.50 -27.83 -2.28
CA VAL A 19 1.61 -26.79 -3.32
C VAL A 19 1.83 -25.42 -2.68
N ASN A 20 1.21 -25.14 -1.53
CA ASN A 20 1.45 -23.90 -0.81
C ASN A 20 2.88 -23.85 -0.24
N VAL A 21 3.39 -24.97 0.29
CA VAL A 21 4.77 -25.09 0.78
C VAL A 21 5.76 -24.92 -0.37
N LEU A 22 5.54 -25.57 -1.52
CA LEU A 22 6.39 -25.42 -2.68
C LEU A 22 6.39 -23.98 -3.21
N VAL A 23 5.21 -23.35 -3.33
CA VAL A 23 5.10 -21.95 -3.75
C VAL A 23 5.80 -21.03 -2.76
N LEU A 24 5.70 -21.29 -1.47
CA LEU A 24 6.41 -20.54 -0.44
C LEU A 24 7.93 -20.71 -0.58
N ILE A 25 8.42 -21.93 -0.74
CA ILE A 25 9.85 -22.22 -0.92
C ILE A 25 10.38 -21.53 -2.18
N VAL A 26 9.68 -21.68 -3.31
CA VAL A 26 10.07 -21.02 -4.58
C VAL A 26 10.04 -19.49 -4.42
N ALA A 27 9.02 -18.95 -3.76
CA ALA A 27 8.94 -17.53 -3.48
C ALA A 27 10.12 -17.05 -2.62
N ILE A 28 10.52 -17.82 -1.60
CA ILE A 28 11.67 -17.49 -0.75
C ILE A 28 12.98 -17.58 -1.55
N VAL A 29 13.18 -18.68 -2.27
CA VAL A 29 14.40 -18.93 -3.08
C VAL A 29 14.57 -17.89 -4.17
N VAL A 30 13.50 -17.28 -4.68
CA VAL A 30 13.57 -16.19 -5.65
C VAL A 30 13.66 -14.82 -4.98
N ALA A 31 12.90 -14.59 -3.90
CA ALA A 31 12.86 -13.29 -3.23
C ALA A 31 14.19 -12.93 -2.55
N VAL A 32 14.86 -13.90 -1.91
CA VAL A 32 16.11 -13.64 -1.19
C VAL A 32 17.24 -13.21 -2.14
N PRO A 33 17.53 -13.92 -3.26
CA PRO A 33 18.52 -13.46 -4.23
C PRO A 33 18.16 -12.12 -4.88
N LEU A 34 16.88 -11.88 -5.19
CA LEU A 34 16.45 -10.59 -5.72
C LEU A 34 16.65 -9.44 -4.73
N ALA A 35 16.36 -9.66 -3.44
CA ALA A 35 16.60 -8.68 -2.40
C ALA A 35 18.10 -8.39 -2.23
N LEU A 36 18.94 -9.43 -2.25
CA LEU A 36 20.39 -9.28 -2.21
C LEU A 36 20.93 -8.55 -3.44
N ALA A 37 20.45 -8.90 -4.64
CA ALA A 37 20.83 -8.24 -5.87
C ALA A 37 20.41 -6.76 -5.87
N ALA A 38 19.22 -6.43 -5.37
CA ALA A 38 18.75 -5.06 -5.23
C ALA A 38 19.58 -4.27 -4.21
N TRP A 39 20.00 -4.90 -3.12
CA TRP A 39 20.86 -4.28 -2.11
C TRP A 39 22.27 -4.03 -2.61
N ILE A 40 22.91 -5.04 -3.19
CA ILE A 40 24.26 -4.93 -3.79
C ILE A 40 24.23 -3.93 -4.95
N GLY A 41 23.24 -4.04 -5.83
CA GLY A 41 23.04 -3.11 -6.96
C GLY A 41 22.80 -1.69 -6.48
N GLY A 42 22.00 -1.49 -5.43
CA GLY A 42 21.78 -0.19 -4.81
C GLY A 42 23.06 0.45 -4.28
N ILE A 43 23.91 -0.32 -3.59
CA ILE A 43 25.22 0.15 -3.10
C ILE A 43 26.15 0.54 -4.25
N LEU A 44 26.16 -0.24 -5.34
CA LEU A 44 26.98 0.06 -6.51
C LEU A 44 26.48 1.31 -7.24
N LEU A 45 25.16 1.49 -7.33
CA LEU A 45 24.53 2.63 -7.98
C LEU A 45 24.83 3.94 -7.24
N THR A 46 24.74 3.93 -5.89
CA THR A 46 25.02 5.12 -5.08
C THR A 46 26.50 5.50 -5.14
N LYS A 47 27.40 4.52 -5.11
CA LYS A 47 28.84 4.73 -5.34
C LYS A 47 29.13 5.33 -6.71
N ASN A 48 28.49 4.83 -7.78
CA ASN A 48 28.66 5.38 -9.12
C ASN A 48 28.05 6.79 -9.28
N ALA A 49 27.00 7.10 -8.52
CA ALA A 49 26.38 8.42 -8.46
C ALA A 49 27.17 9.42 -7.59
N GLY A 50 28.27 9.02 -6.96
CA GLY A 50 29.04 9.86 -6.04
C GLY A 50 28.31 10.16 -4.73
N ILE A 51 27.26 9.41 -4.40
CA ILE A 51 26.47 9.58 -3.17
C ILE A 51 27.02 8.61 -2.12
N GLU A 52 27.63 9.15 -1.06
CA GLU A 52 28.08 8.36 0.09
C GLU A 52 26.85 7.93 0.92
N MET A 53 26.20 6.83 0.52
CA MET A 53 25.17 6.15 1.31
C MET A 53 25.77 4.99 2.10
N SER A 54 25.44 4.91 3.39
CA SER A 54 25.80 3.74 4.19
C SER A 54 25.00 2.50 3.76
N PRO A 55 25.53 1.27 3.91
CA PRO A 55 24.79 0.05 3.58
C PRO A 55 23.44 -0.06 4.31
N ASN A 56 23.37 0.47 5.54
CA ASN A 56 22.17 0.51 6.35
C ASN A 56 21.13 1.49 5.78
N GLN A 57 21.56 2.63 5.22
CA GLN A 57 20.67 3.56 4.53
C GLN A 57 20.10 2.94 3.24
N VAL A 58 20.92 2.26 2.45
CA VAL A 58 20.43 1.55 1.25
C VAL A 58 19.40 0.48 1.63
N PHE A 59 19.68 -0.28 2.69
CA PHE A 59 18.74 -1.29 3.21
C PHE A 59 17.42 -0.66 3.67
N ALA A 60 17.47 0.44 4.44
CA ALA A 60 16.28 1.14 4.89
C ALA A 60 15.44 1.70 3.72
N TRP A 61 16.08 2.21 2.65
CA TRP A 61 15.38 2.60 1.42
C TRP A 61 14.70 1.41 0.72
N LEU A 62 15.34 0.24 0.68
CA LEU A 62 14.71 -0.98 0.15
C LEU A 62 13.49 -1.39 0.97
N MET A 63 13.56 -1.29 2.30
CA MET A 63 12.42 -1.59 3.17
C MET A 63 11.28 -0.57 3.00
N ALA A 64 11.60 0.71 2.82
CA ALA A 64 10.62 1.74 2.50
C ALA A 64 9.95 1.48 1.14
N ALA A 65 10.74 1.12 0.11
CA ALA A 65 10.24 0.73 -1.21
C ALA A 65 9.36 -0.51 -1.15
N PHE A 66 9.77 -1.54 -0.40
CA PHE A 66 8.97 -2.74 -0.16
C PHE A 66 7.62 -2.39 0.49
N THR A 67 7.63 -1.50 1.48
CA THR A 67 6.42 -1.06 2.18
C THR A 67 5.45 -0.35 1.23
N GLY A 68 5.94 0.61 0.44
CA GLY A 68 5.12 1.37 -0.50
C GLY A 68 4.66 0.58 -1.73
N LEU A 69 5.52 -0.27 -2.30
CA LEU A 69 5.28 -0.90 -3.60
C LEU A 69 4.77 -2.34 -3.50
N VAL A 70 4.97 -3.01 -2.38
CA VAL A 70 4.59 -4.42 -2.21
C VAL A 70 3.57 -4.57 -1.09
N LEU A 71 3.92 -4.13 0.12
CA LEU A 71 3.07 -4.34 1.29
C LEU A 71 1.73 -3.62 1.14
N TRP A 72 1.75 -2.36 0.75
CA TRP A 72 0.52 -1.57 0.63
C TRP A 72 -0.47 -2.09 -0.43
N PRO A 73 -0.06 -2.40 -1.68
CA PRO A 73 -0.98 -3.02 -2.65
C PRO A 73 -1.58 -4.35 -2.17
N ILE A 74 -0.79 -5.17 -1.46
CA ILE A 74 -1.23 -6.44 -0.89
C ILE A 74 -2.26 -6.21 0.21
N LEU A 75 -1.97 -5.35 1.19
CA LEU A 75 -2.87 -5.02 2.28
C LEU A 75 -4.16 -4.40 1.78
N ARG A 76 -4.09 -3.51 0.77
CA ARG A 76 -5.28 -2.94 0.14
C ARG A 76 -6.15 -4.03 -0.47
N ARG A 77 -5.54 -4.96 -1.22
CA ARG A 77 -6.29 -6.06 -1.85
C ARG A 77 -6.97 -6.94 -0.79
N ARG A 78 -6.31 -7.21 0.34
CA ARG A 78 -6.90 -7.98 1.45
C ARG A 78 -8.04 -7.21 2.11
N ALA A 79 -7.80 -5.97 2.53
CA ALA A 79 -8.80 -5.11 3.16
C ALA A 79 -10.04 -4.94 2.27
N TYR A 80 -9.87 -4.76 0.95
CA TYR A 80 -10.96 -4.65 -0.01
C TYR A 80 -11.86 -5.90 -0.04
N LEU A 81 -11.26 -7.08 -0.01
CA LEU A 81 -11.98 -8.36 -0.01
C LEU A 81 -12.63 -8.62 1.34
N GLU A 82 -11.95 -8.30 2.43
CA GLU A 82 -12.45 -8.52 3.80
C GLU A 82 -13.61 -7.60 4.13
N PHE A 83 -13.53 -6.30 3.80
CA PHE A 83 -14.66 -5.39 3.99
C PHE A 83 -15.87 -5.80 3.17
N TRP A 84 -15.66 -6.20 1.90
CA TRP A 84 -16.77 -6.69 1.08
C TRP A 84 -17.41 -7.95 1.67
N ARG A 85 -16.60 -8.91 2.14
CA ARG A 85 -17.10 -10.14 2.78
C ARG A 85 -17.84 -9.85 4.08
N ALA A 86 -17.34 -8.94 4.91
CA ALA A 86 -17.97 -8.58 6.18
C ALA A 86 -19.36 -7.96 5.98
N GLU A 87 -19.53 -7.17 4.92
CA GLU A 87 -20.78 -6.45 4.68
C GLU A 87 -21.77 -7.21 3.78
N HIS A 88 -21.29 -8.01 2.81
CA HIS A 88 -22.12 -8.64 1.78
C HIS A 88 -21.96 -10.17 1.68
N GLY A 89 -21.09 -10.80 2.47
CA GLY A 89 -20.97 -12.27 2.56
C GLY A 89 -20.32 -12.98 1.36
N GLY A 90 -19.74 -12.26 0.39
CA GLY A 90 -19.29 -12.84 -0.89
C GLY A 90 -17.98 -12.29 -1.45
N ILE A 91 -17.72 -12.56 -2.74
CA ILE A 91 -16.63 -11.93 -3.49
C ILE A 91 -17.19 -10.68 -4.18
N PRO A 92 -16.45 -9.55 -4.22
CA PRO A 92 -16.91 -8.35 -4.90
C PRO A 92 -17.17 -8.61 -6.39
N PRO A 93 -18.30 -8.13 -6.95
CA PRO A 93 -18.59 -8.27 -8.37
C PRO A 93 -17.54 -7.51 -9.20
N LYS A 94 -17.19 -8.10 -10.34
CA LYS A 94 -16.25 -7.50 -11.30
C LYS A 94 -17.00 -6.49 -12.17
N VAL A 95 -17.21 -5.28 -11.65
CA VAL A 95 -17.71 -4.15 -12.44
C VAL A 95 -16.53 -3.41 -13.03
N ALA A 96 -16.54 -3.18 -14.34
CA ALA A 96 -15.51 -2.40 -15.01
C ALA A 96 -15.52 -0.97 -14.46
N ALA A 97 -14.40 -0.55 -13.88
CA ALA A 97 -14.21 0.85 -13.50
C ALA A 97 -14.16 1.71 -14.76
N THR A 98 -14.74 2.89 -14.71
CA THR A 98 -14.55 3.88 -15.79
C THR A 98 -13.07 4.24 -15.90
N THR A 99 -12.61 4.62 -17.08
CA THR A 99 -11.21 5.03 -17.32
C THR A 99 -10.77 6.17 -16.39
N ALA A 100 -11.67 7.11 -16.13
CA ALA A 100 -11.45 8.19 -15.17
C ALA A 100 -11.26 7.68 -13.73
N ASP A 101 -12.08 6.72 -13.28
CA ASP A 101 -11.93 6.16 -11.93
C ASP A 101 -10.66 5.30 -11.81
N ALA A 102 -10.29 4.57 -12.86
CA ALA A 102 -9.02 3.85 -12.91
C ALA A 102 -7.80 4.80 -12.81
N ALA A 103 -7.86 5.95 -13.51
CA ALA A 103 -6.81 6.97 -13.44
C ALA A 103 -6.68 7.55 -12.03
N VAL A 104 -7.80 7.92 -11.39
CA VAL A 104 -7.79 8.43 -10.01
C VAL A 104 -7.24 7.39 -9.03
N ARG A 105 -7.67 6.13 -9.13
CA ARG A 105 -7.13 5.04 -8.31
C ARG A 105 -5.63 4.87 -8.50
N THR A 106 -5.14 5.04 -9.72
CA THR A 106 -3.71 4.95 -10.04
C THR A 106 -2.93 6.12 -9.42
N ILE A 107 -3.47 7.35 -9.50
CA ILE A 107 -2.87 8.52 -8.85
C ILE A 107 -2.82 8.34 -7.34
N VAL A 108 -3.90 7.87 -6.71
CA VAL A 108 -3.93 7.57 -5.28
C VAL A 108 -2.87 6.52 -4.94
N MET A 109 -2.78 5.43 -5.72
CA MET A 109 -1.77 4.38 -5.54
C MET A 109 -0.33 4.85 -5.80
N ALA A 110 -0.09 5.83 -6.67
CA ALA A 110 1.25 6.38 -6.85
C ALA A 110 1.59 7.31 -5.68
N ALA A 111 0.69 8.22 -5.34
CA ALA A 111 0.88 9.22 -4.29
C ALA A 111 1.09 8.56 -2.92
N GLY A 112 0.29 7.57 -2.56
CA GLY A 112 0.46 6.89 -1.26
C GLY A 112 1.75 6.06 -1.17
N ALA A 113 2.27 5.57 -2.29
CA ALA A 113 3.50 4.77 -2.30
C ALA A 113 4.69 5.70 -2.14
N VAL A 114 4.70 6.80 -2.88
CA VAL A 114 5.67 7.89 -2.71
C VAL A 114 5.64 8.41 -1.28
N ALA A 115 4.46 8.63 -0.70
CA ALA A 115 4.33 9.08 0.69
C ALA A 115 4.89 8.06 1.69
N LEU A 116 4.58 6.77 1.54
CA LEU A 116 5.14 5.71 2.40
C LEU A 116 6.66 5.65 2.29
N ILE A 117 7.18 5.73 1.06
CA ILE A 117 8.61 5.71 0.80
C ILE A 117 9.29 6.93 1.44
N ALA A 118 8.71 8.12 1.30
CA ALA A 118 9.24 9.34 1.88
C ALA A 118 9.18 9.36 3.42
N ILE A 119 8.13 8.77 4.01
CA ILE A 119 7.95 8.69 5.46
C ILE A 119 8.88 7.62 6.07
N CYS A 120 9.00 6.46 5.43
CA CYS A 120 9.79 5.33 5.93
C CYS A 120 11.27 5.36 5.51
N GLY A 121 11.65 6.20 4.54
CA GLY A 121 13.01 6.31 4.04
C GLY A 121 13.99 7.02 5.01
N PRO A 122 15.30 6.73 4.93
CA PRO A 122 16.35 7.43 5.67
C PRO A 122 16.29 8.95 5.50
N GLN A 123 16.27 9.66 6.63
CA GLN A 123 15.99 11.09 6.69
C GLN A 123 17.16 11.98 6.24
N ASP A 124 18.39 11.46 6.23
CA ASP A 124 19.61 12.20 5.89
C ASP A 124 19.70 12.59 4.41
N ILE A 125 18.89 11.96 3.53
CA ILE A 125 18.94 12.16 2.08
C ILE A 125 17.64 12.77 1.53
N VAL A 126 16.54 12.71 2.28
CA VAL A 126 15.36 13.55 1.98
C VAL A 126 15.75 15.03 2.06
N SER A 127 16.70 15.42 2.92
CA SER A 127 17.27 16.76 2.94
C SER A 127 18.09 17.06 1.67
N ALA A 128 18.88 16.12 1.14
CA ALA A 128 19.65 16.28 -0.11
C ALA A 128 18.76 16.32 -1.36
N LEU A 129 17.72 15.47 -1.41
CA LEU A 129 16.71 15.51 -2.47
C LEU A 129 15.85 16.79 -2.39
N SER A 130 15.58 17.27 -1.16
CA SER A 130 14.96 18.58 -0.95
C SER A 130 15.89 19.74 -1.30
N ALA A 131 17.22 19.57 -1.24
CA ALA A 131 18.17 20.58 -1.71
C ALA A 131 18.20 20.68 -3.24
N PHE A 132 17.98 19.56 -3.94
CA PHE A 132 17.76 19.55 -5.39
C PHE A 132 16.45 20.28 -5.80
N TRP A 133 15.42 20.22 -4.95
CA TRP A 133 14.19 21.03 -5.07
C TRP A 133 14.26 22.42 -4.40
N GLY A 134 15.31 22.68 -3.62
CA GLY A 134 15.52 23.92 -2.85
C GLY A 134 15.89 25.12 -3.73
N THR A 135 16.13 24.91 -5.02
CA THR A 135 16.20 25.96 -6.03
C THR A 135 14.89 26.75 -6.19
N VAL A 136 13.78 26.27 -5.61
CA VAL A 136 12.46 26.91 -5.67
C VAL A 136 12.02 27.53 -4.32
N ALA A 137 12.70 27.26 -3.19
CA ALA A 137 12.32 27.86 -1.90
C ALA A 137 13.51 28.00 -0.91
N PRO A 138 13.90 29.23 -0.52
CA PRO A 138 14.97 29.45 0.45
C PRO A 138 14.44 29.40 1.88
N GLY A 139 14.92 28.46 2.70
CA GLY A 139 14.61 28.42 4.13
C GLY A 139 15.03 27.14 4.84
N GLY A 140 16.26 27.10 5.36
CA GLY A 140 16.80 25.97 6.10
C GLY A 140 16.37 25.95 7.58
N ARG A 141 15.42 25.08 7.94
CA ARG A 141 15.38 24.33 9.21
C ARG A 141 14.24 23.30 9.23
N SER A 142 14.60 22.04 9.47
CA SER A 142 13.72 20.84 9.59
C SER A 142 12.83 20.48 8.38
N SER A 143 13.36 20.65 7.16
CA SER A 143 12.68 20.34 5.90
C SER A 143 12.08 18.93 5.84
N THR A 144 12.68 17.95 6.54
CA THR A 144 12.24 16.55 6.52
C THR A 144 10.95 16.31 7.30
N ALA A 145 10.82 16.87 8.51
CA ALA A 145 9.59 16.75 9.29
C ALA A 145 8.43 17.44 8.56
N VAL A 146 8.71 18.58 7.93
CA VAL A 146 7.73 19.31 7.10
C VAL A 146 7.34 18.50 5.86
N LEU A 147 8.26 17.80 5.20
CA LEU A 147 7.99 16.93 4.05
C LEU A 147 7.17 15.68 4.43
N GLN A 148 7.45 15.08 5.58
CA GLN A 148 6.66 13.95 6.08
C GLN A 148 5.25 14.39 6.46
N LEU A 149 5.13 15.54 7.12
CA LEU A 149 3.86 16.11 7.52
C LEU A 149 3.05 16.56 6.29
N SER A 150 3.71 17.13 5.27
CA SER A 150 3.05 17.48 4.02
C SER A 150 2.65 16.26 3.21
N ALA A 151 3.45 15.20 3.16
CA ALA A 151 3.09 13.93 2.54
C ALA A 151 1.89 13.28 3.26
N LEU A 152 1.87 13.31 4.58
CA LEU A 152 0.74 12.83 5.39
C LEU A 152 -0.53 13.66 5.11
N VAL A 153 -0.42 14.99 5.15
CA VAL A 153 -1.52 15.91 4.85
C VAL A 153 -2.03 15.70 3.43
N LEU A 154 -1.15 15.56 2.44
CA LEU A 154 -1.51 15.30 1.05
C LEU A 154 -2.31 14.00 0.91
N VAL A 155 -1.90 12.92 1.58
CA VAL A 155 -2.64 11.65 1.58
C VAL A 155 -4.00 11.79 2.25
N VAL A 156 -4.09 12.50 3.38
CA VAL A 156 -5.36 12.79 4.06
C VAL A 156 -6.29 13.60 3.16
N VAL A 157 -5.76 14.64 2.51
CA VAL A 157 -6.49 15.49 1.56
C VAL A 157 -6.91 14.72 0.30
N LEU A 158 -6.19 13.68 -0.11
CA LEU A 158 -6.61 12.82 -1.23
C LEU A 158 -7.68 11.80 -0.82
N MET A 159 -7.56 11.21 0.38
CA MET A 159 -8.45 10.14 0.84
C MET A 159 -9.78 10.66 1.41
N VAL A 160 -9.75 11.71 2.23
CA VAL A 160 -10.93 12.20 2.98
C VAL A 160 -12.03 12.75 2.06
N PRO A 161 -11.74 13.60 1.06
CA PRO A 161 -12.77 14.10 0.16
C PRO A 161 -13.39 12.98 -0.68
N ALA A 162 -12.60 12.00 -1.12
CA ALA A 162 -13.11 10.83 -1.82
C ALA A 162 -14.11 10.04 -0.96
N LEU A 163 -13.79 9.83 0.31
CA LEU A 163 -14.69 9.18 1.30
C LEU A 163 -15.95 10.01 1.59
N LEU A 164 -15.82 11.32 1.77
CA LEU A 164 -16.95 12.20 2.05
C LEU A 164 -17.90 12.33 0.86
N VAL A 165 -17.36 12.44 -0.37
CA VAL A 165 -18.16 12.54 -1.60
C VAL A 165 -18.90 11.24 -1.86
N THR A 166 -18.21 10.09 -1.78
CA THR A 166 -18.87 8.78 -1.93
C THR A 166 -19.91 8.54 -0.83
N GLY A 167 -19.60 8.78 0.44
CA GLY A 167 -20.57 8.62 1.53
C GLY A 167 -21.81 9.52 1.41
N ARG A 168 -21.66 10.77 0.95
CA ARG A 168 -22.80 11.65 0.66
C ARG A 168 -23.63 11.17 -0.52
N SER A 169 -22.98 10.65 -1.57
CA SER A 169 -23.68 10.11 -2.74
C SER A 169 -24.47 8.83 -2.42
N LEU A 170 -23.91 7.92 -1.61
CA LEU A 170 -24.64 6.71 -1.17
C LEU A 170 -25.82 7.04 -0.26
N ARG A 171 -25.71 8.07 0.58
CA ARG A 171 -26.84 8.51 1.43
C ARG A 171 -27.99 9.11 0.63
N ARG A 172 -27.74 9.57 -0.60
CA ARG A 172 -28.75 10.17 -1.49
C ARG A 172 -29.31 9.19 -2.51
N ALA A 173 -28.52 8.18 -2.90
CA ALA A 173 -28.94 7.18 -3.87
C ALA A 173 -29.91 6.16 -3.24
N SER A 174 -31.01 5.87 -3.94
CA SER A 174 -31.92 4.79 -3.55
C SER A 174 -31.22 3.44 -3.73
N ARG A 175 -31.56 2.46 -2.88
CA ARG A 175 -30.97 1.12 -2.91
C ARG A 175 -31.31 0.33 -4.18
N ASP A 176 -32.39 0.74 -4.87
CA ASP A 176 -32.87 0.12 -6.11
C ASP A 176 -32.26 0.74 -7.37
N ASP A 177 -31.42 1.77 -7.25
CA ASP A 177 -30.76 2.41 -8.38
C ASP A 177 -29.61 1.52 -8.91
N PRO A 178 -29.55 1.21 -10.23
CA PRO A 178 -28.42 0.47 -10.81
C PRO A 178 -27.05 1.14 -10.55
N ALA A 179 -27.00 2.45 -10.30
CA ALA A 179 -25.77 3.16 -9.95
C ALA A 179 -25.28 2.90 -8.51
N TYR A 180 -26.14 2.40 -7.63
CA TYR A 180 -25.86 2.21 -6.21
C TYR A 180 -24.69 1.24 -5.96
N LEU A 181 -24.66 0.13 -6.71
CA LEU A 181 -23.60 -0.88 -6.61
C LEU A 181 -22.23 -0.31 -7.01
N GLY A 182 -22.19 0.53 -8.05
CA GLY A 182 -20.96 1.19 -8.50
C GLY A 182 -20.40 2.14 -7.44
N LEU A 183 -21.28 2.88 -6.75
CA LEU A 183 -20.91 3.77 -5.66
C LEU A 183 -20.39 3.00 -4.44
N GLN A 184 -21.03 1.89 -4.05
CA GLN A 184 -20.55 1.02 -2.97
C GLN A 184 -19.15 0.44 -3.25
N LEU A 185 -18.92 -0.07 -4.46
CA LEU A 185 -17.60 -0.61 -4.84
C LEU A 185 -16.51 0.47 -4.80
N ARG A 186 -16.86 1.70 -5.18
CA ARG A 186 -15.97 2.85 -5.14
C ARG A 186 -15.63 3.24 -3.70
N GLN A 187 -16.64 3.35 -2.83
CA GLN A 187 -16.43 3.64 -1.41
C GLN A 187 -15.56 2.57 -0.73
N ASN A 188 -15.87 1.27 -0.96
CA ASN A 188 -15.10 0.17 -0.41
C ASN A 188 -13.63 0.19 -0.89
N TRP A 189 -13.39 0.61 -2.14
CA TRP A 189 -12.03 0.76 -2.65
C TRP A 189 -11.26 1.88 -1.90
N TYR A 190 -11.86 3.05 -1.71
CA TYR A 190 -11.18 4.15 -1.01
C TYR A 190 -10.97 3.86 0.49
N SER A 191 -11.95 3.23 1.17
CA SER A 191 -11.81 2.86 2.58
C SER A 191 -10.73 1.81 2.79
N SER A 192 -10.70 0.76 1.95
CA SER A 192 -9.66 -0.26 1.99
C SER A 192 -8.27 0.29 1.64
N ALA A 193 -8.18 1.23 0.69
CA ALA A 193 -6.92 1.90 0.37
C ALA A 193 -6.39 2.76 1.52
N ALA A 194 -7.26 3.53 2.19
CA ALA A 194 -6.91 4.32 3.36
C ALA A 194 -6.44 3.43 4.51
N LEU A 195 -7.22 2.40 4.86
CA LEU A 195 -6.89 1.49 5.97
C LEU A 195 -5.57 0.74 5.71
N ALA A 196 -5.39 0.23 4.49
CA ALA A 196 -4.18 -0.46 4.13
C ALA A 196 -2.96 0.46 4.12
N TRP A 197 -3.13 1.73 3.74
CA TRP A 197 -2.05 2.71 3.78
C TRP A 197 -1.61 2.97 5.22
N VAL A 198 -2.56 3.19 6.14
CA VAL A 198 -2.29 3.35 7.57
C VAL A 198 -1.62 2.09 8.15
N GLY A 199 -2.14 0.90 7.83
CA GLY A 199 -1.53 -0.36 8.27
C GLY A 199 -0.10 -0.54 7.74
N SER A 200 0.15 -0.18 6.49
CA SER A 200 1.50 -0.21 5.90
C SER A 200 2.44 0.77 6.57
N LEU A 201 1.95 1.98 6.89
CA LEU A 201 2.72 3.00 7.59
C LEU A 201 3.11 2.53 9.00
N VAL A 202 2.16 1.97 9.76
CA VAL A 202 2.44 1.41 11.10
C VAL A 202 3.49 0.31 11.02
N ILE A 203 3.35 -0.63 10.08
CA ILE A 203 4.33 -1.71 9.89
C ILE A 203 5.69 -1.14 9.48
N GLY A 204 5.73 -0.19 8.53
CA GLY A 204 6.96 0.44 8.07
C GLY A 204 7.69 1.17 9.19
N ILE A 205 6.97 1.89 10.05
CA ILE A 205 7.54 2.57 11.23
C ILE A 205 8.07 1.54 12.23
N LEU A 206 7.30 0.50 12.56
CA LEU A 206 7.73 -0.54 13.50
C LEU A 206 8.99 -1.27 13.03
N VAL A 207 9.04 -1.60 11.74
CA VAL A 207 10.22 -2.24 11.11
C VAL A 207 11.42 -1.31 11.14
N GLY A 208 11.24 -0.04 10.77
CA GLY A 208 12.31 0.96 10.84
C GLY A 208 12.86 1.11 12.27
N TRP A 209 11.97 1.13 13.26
CA TRP A 209 12.34 1.23 14.67
C TRP A 209 13.09 -0.02 15.19
N LEU A 210 12.63 -1.21 14.81
CA LEU A 210 13.30 -2.48 15.14
C LEU A 210 14.72 -2.56 14.55
N ILE A 211 14.89 -2.10 13.30
CA ILE A 211 16.21 -2.08 12.65
C ILE A 211 17.14 -1.09 13.37
N LEU A 212 16.65 0.10 13.71
CA LEU A 212 17.44 1.15 14.36
C LEU A 212 17.82 0.83 15.82
N THR A 213 17.05 -0.01 16.52
CA THR A 213 17.30 -0.37 17.92
C THR A 213 18.11 -1.65 18.09
N ARG A 214 18.27 -2.44 17.02
CA ARG A 214 18.97 -3.74 17.02
C ARG A 214 20.29 -3.71 16.24
N LEU A 215 20.65 -2.57 15.66
CA LEU A 215 21.96 -2.25 15.07
C LEU A 215 22.69 -1.25 15.95
#